data_AF-A0AAN9Y4T2-F1
#
_entry.id   AF-A0AAN9Y4T2-F1
#
_cell.length_a   1.000
_cell.length_b   1.000
_cell.length_c   1.000
_cell.angle_alpha   90.00
_cell.angle_beta   90.00
_cell.angle_gamma   90.00
#
_symmetry.space_group_name_H-M   'P 1'
#
loop_
_entity.id
_entity.type
_entity.pdbx_description
1 polymer ?
#
loop_
_entity_poly.entity_id
_entity_poly.type
_entity_poly.pdbx_seq_one_letter_code
_entity_poly.pdbx_strand_id
1 'polypeptide(L)'
;MNRTISVGRNPSTSSVSSVSRHPPSQLGGRGDGAKTDELTAQLMELKITIDGLEKERDFYFGKLRDIEVLCQEADKNPIIQKILEILYATEEGFAPPEELETENNNHEAEEY
;
A
#
# COMPACT_ATOMS: atom_id res chain seq x y z
N MET A 1 36.56 67.40 49.28
CA MET A 1 35.64 68.56 49.20
C MET A 1 34.76 68.42 47.96
N ASN A 2 33.46 68.31 48.20
CA ASN A 2 32.28 68.73 47.42
C ASN A 2 32.31 68.75 45.87
N ARG A 3 31.35 67.99 45.29
CA ARG A 3 30.36 68.32 44.23
C ARG A 3 30.87 69.06 42.98
N THR A 4 30.49 68.66 41.77
CA THR A 4 29.24 69.14 41.14
C THR A 4 28.86 68.32 39.91
N ILE A 5 27.56 67.99 39.84
CA ILE A 5 26.82 67.42 38.71
C ILE A 5 26.46 68.56 37.75
N SER A 6 26.56 68.32 36.43
CA SER A 6 25.80 69.08 35.44
C SER A 6 24.96 68.12 34.60
N VAL A 7 23.63 68.26 34.73
CA VAL A 7 22.61 67.57 33.96
C VAL A 7 22.28 68.44 32.75
N GLY A 8 22.39 67.86 31.55
CA GLY A 8 21.85 68.42 30.31
C GLY A 8 21.13 67.32 29.54
N ARG A 9 19.81 67.30 29.63
CA ARG A 9 18.87 66.37 28.99
C ARG A 9 18.41 66.99 27.67
N ASN A 10 18.37 66.23 26.57
CA ASN A 10 17.54 66.55 25.40
C ASN A 10 16.87 65.27 24.84
N PRO A 11 15.68 65.38 24.22
CA PRO A 11 14.69 64.31 24.21
C PRO A 11 14.69 63.43 22.94
N SER A 12 14.02 62.30 23.12
CA SER A 12 13.65 61.19 22.24
C SER A 12 13.14 61.55 20.83
N THR A 13 13.33 60.66 19.84
CA THR A 13 12.31 59.70 19.35
C THR A 13 12.82 58.71 18.26
N SER A 14 12.37 57.45 18.39
CA SER A 14 12.09 56.39 17.37
C SER A 14 13.15 56.04 16.30
N SER A 15 13.86 54.92 16.41
CA SER A 15 13.52 53.55 15.93
C SER A 15 13.47 53.39 14.41
N VAL A 16 14.38 52.60 13.83
CA VAL A 16 14.10 51.23 13.34
C VAL A 16 15.37 50.58 12.77
N SER A 17 15.60 49.33 13.16
CA SER A 17 16.63 48.44 12.65
C SER A 17 16.34 48.05 11.20
N SER A 18 17.31 48.18 10.29
CA SER A 18 17.20 47.59 8.95
C SER A 18 18.27 46.53 8.74
N VAL A 19 17.77 45.30 8.85
CA VAL A 19 18.43 44.01 8.61
C VAL A 19 18.97 43.94 7.18
N SER A 20 20.19 43.40 7.06
CA SER A 20 20.84 43.02 5.80
C SER A 20 19.88 42.17 4.96
N ARG A 21 19.41 42.74 3.83
CA ARG A 21 18.54 42.04 2.89
C ARG A 21 19.39 41.17 1.96
N HIS A 22 19.60 39.92 2.35
CA HIS A 22 19.85 38.87 1.36
C HIS A 22 18.52 38.55 0.66
N PRO A 23 18.46 38.53 -0.68
CA PRO A 23 17.28 38.04 -1.37
C PRO A 23 17.12 36.54 -1.07
N PRO A 24 15.92 36.06 -0.71
CA PRO A 24 15.68 34.63 -0.68
C PRO A 24 15.76 34.13 -2.12
N SER A 25 16.73 33.27 -2.41
CA SER A 25 16.75 32.47 -3.62
C SER A 25 15.50 31.59 -3.64
N GLN A 26 14.45 32.04 -4.33
CA GLN A 26 13.36 31.17 -4.77
C GLN A 26 13.89 30.26 -5.89
N LEU A 27 14.65 29.25 -5.49
CA LEU A 27 15.08 28.15 -6.36
C LEU A 27 14.82 26.87 -5.57
N GLY A 28 13.79 26.11 -5.97
CA GLY A 28 13.62 24.75 -5.46
C GLY A 28 12.27 24.08 -5.74
N GLY A 29 11.14 24.80 -5.73
CA GLY A 29 9.83 24.12 -5.60
C GLY A 29 9.11 23.69 -6.89
N ARG A 30 9.60 24.08 -8.08
CA ARG A 30 8.82 23.91 -9.33
C ARG A 30 8.98 22.55 -10.02
N GLY A 31 10.05 21.81 -9.75
CA GLY A 31 10.30 20.49 -10.33
C GLY A 31 9.70 19.34 -9.52
N ASP A 32 9.71 19.47 -8.19
CA ASP A 32 9.24 18.41 -7.29
C ASP A 32 7.72 18.25 -7.36
N GLY A 33 6.95 19.35 -7.42
CA GLY A 33 5.49 19.29 -7.55
C GLY A 33 5.03 18.52 -8.80
N ALA A 34 5.61 18.82 -9.96
CA ALA A 34 5.29 18.14 -11.22
C ALA A 34 5.61 16.63 -11.17
N LYS A 35 6.73 16.26 -10.55
CA LYS A 35 7.08 14.85 -10.34
C LYS A 35 6.13 14.15 -9.36
N THR A 36 5.67 14.87 -8.34
CA THR A 36 4.71 14.35 -7.35
C THR A 36 3.35 14.11 -7.99
N ASP A 37 2.92 15.00 -8.89
CA ASP A 37 1.68 14.87 -9.66
C ASP A 37 1.76 13.70 -10.65
N GLU A 38 2.88 13.55 -11.36
CA GLU A 38 3.12 12.43 -12.29
C GLU A 38 3.08 11.08 -11.57
N LEU A 39 3.79 10.95 -10.44
CA LEU A 39 3.77 9.74 -9.62
C LEU A 39 2.37 9.44 -9.08
N THR A 40 1.61 10.48 -8.71
CA THR A 40 0.23 10.32 -8.25
C THR A 40 -0.68 9.80 -9.37
N ALA A 41 -0.50 10.28 -10.60
CA ALA A 41 -1.22 9.78 -11.78
C ALA A 41 -0.90 8.31 -12.06
N GLN A 42 0.37 7.91 -12.01
CA GLN A 42 0.80 6.51 -12.19
C GLN A 42 0.20 5.60 -11.10
N LEU A 43 0.15 6.06 -9.84
CA LEU A 43 -0.48 5.32 -8.76
C LEU A 43 -1.99 5.16 -8.96
N MET A 44 -2.69 6.17 -9.49
CA MET A 44 -4.11 6.05 -9.81
C MET A 44 -4.36 5.07 -10.95
N GLU A 45 -3.56 5.14 -12.02
CA GLU A 45 -3.65 4.21 -13.14
C GLU A 45 -3.41 2.77 -12.67
N LEU A 46 -2.35 2.54 -11.90
CA LEU A 46 -2.03 1.22 -11.37
C LEU A 46 -3.15 0.66 -10.48
N LYS A 47 -3.79 1.50 -9.66
CA LYS A 47 -4.96 1.08 -8.86
C LYS A 47 -6.12 0.64 -9.75
N ILE A 48 -6.43 1.39 -10.80
CA ILE A 48 -7.48 1.02 -11.76
C ILE A 48 -7.14 -0.31 -12.45
N THR A 49 -5.88 -0.50 -12.84
CA THR A 49 -5.41 -1.76 -13.43
C THR A 49 -5.55 -2.92 -12.46
N ILE A 50 -5.14 -2.76 -11.20
CA ILE A 50 -5.29 -3.80 -10.17
C ILE A 50 -6.77 -4.13 -9.95
N ASP A 51 -7.62 -3.14 -9.76
CA ASP A 51 -9.07 -3.35 -9.59
C ASP A 51 -9.69 -4.09 -10.80
N GLY A 52 -9.18 -3.84 -12.01
CA GLY A 52 -9.57 -4.56 -13.22
C GLY A 52 -9.10 -6.03 -13.19
N LEU A 53 -7.83 -6.26 -12.89
CA LEU A 53 -7.23 -7.59 -12.80
C LEU A 53 -7.83 -8.44 -11.68
N GLU A 54 -8.19 -7.84 -10.54
CA GLU A 54 -8.87 -8.54 -9.45
C GLU A 54 -10.24 -9.05 -9.88
N LYS A 55 -11.01 -8.23 -10.61
CA LYS A 55 -12.30 -8.65 -11.17
C LYS A 55 -12.14 -9.77 -12.18
N GLU A 56 -11.14 -9.70 -13.05
CA GLU A 56 -10.84 -10.75 -14.02
C GLU A 56 -10.41 -12.05 -13.32
N ARG A 57 -9.51 -11.97 -12.34
CA ARG A 57 -9.09 -13.09 -11.49
C ARG A 57 -10.30 -13.76 -10.85
N ASP A 58 -11.16 -12.99 -10.21
CA ASP A 58 -12.33 -13.52 -9.50
C ASP A 58 -13.35 -14.12 -10.48
N PHE A 59 -13.51 -13.52 -11.66
CA PHE A 59 -14.36 -14.04 -12.72
C PHE A 59 -13.87 -15.40 -13.24
N TYR A 60 -12.57 -15.54 -13.50
CA TYR A 60 -12.00 -16.81 -13.95
C TYR A 60 -12.03 -17.86 -12.84
N PHE A 61 -11.69 -17.49 -11.60
CA PHE A 61 -11.73 -18.41 -10.46
C PHE A 61 -13.15 -18.92 -10.20
N GLY A 62 -14.15 -18.04 -10.22
CA GLY A 62 -15.56 -18.43 -10.07
C GLY A 62 -16.00 -19.44 -11.12
N LYS A 63 -15.62 -19.24 -12.39
CA LYS A 63 -15.92 -20.22 -13.46
C LYS A 63 -15.26 -21.57 -13.24
N LEU A 64 -13.99 -21.58 -12.83
CA LEU A 64 -13.27 -22.83 -12.55
C LEU A 64 -13.92 -23.57 -11.37
N ARG A 65 -14.35 -22.84 -10.34
CA ARG A 65 -15.08 -23.42 -9.20
C ARG A 65 -16.44 -23.99 -9.61
N ASP A 66 -17.21 -23.29 -10.43
CA ASP A 66 -18.48 -23.79 -10.96
C ASP A 66 -18.28 -25.08 -11.76
N ILE A 67 -17.26 -25.12 -12.62
CA ILE A 67 -16.90 -26.32 -13.39
C ILE A 67 -16.48 -27.48 -12.48
N GLU A 68 -15.72 -27.21 -11.43
CA GLU A 68 -15.29 -28.21 -10.46
C GLU A 68 -16.49 -28.86 -9.75
N VAL A 69 -17.44 -28.05 -9.27
CA VAL A 69 -18.67 -28.54 -8.63
C VAL A 69 -19.45 -29.44 -9.58
N LEU A 70 -19.62 -29.02 -10.83
CA LEU A 70 -20.29 -29.84 -11.86
C LEU A 70 -19.57 -31.17 -12.11
N CYS A 71 -18.23 -31.19 -12.05
CA CYS A 71 -17.44 -32.41 -12.20
C CYS A 71 -17.57 -33.34 -11.00
N GLN A 72 -17.68 -32.81 -9.77
CA GLN A 72 -17.82 -33.59 -8.54
C GLN A 72 -19.20 -34.24 -8.39
N GLU A 73 -20.26 -33.59 -8.91
CA GLU A 73 -21.63 -34.11 -8.89
C GLU A 73 -21.91 -35.16 -9.97
N ALA A 74 -21.09 -35.19 -11.03
CA ALA A 74 -21.27 -36.09 -12.17
C ALA A 74 -20.68 -37.49 -11.92
N ASP A 75 -21.23 -38.49 -12.62
CA ASP A 75 -20.71 -39.86 -12.57
C ASP A 75 -19.27 -39.97 -13.09
N LYS A 76 -18.52 -40.93 -12.54
CA LYS A 76 -17.11 -41.17 -12.91
C LYS A 76 -16.96 -41.37 -14.42
N ASN A 77 -16.29 -40.41 -15.06
CA ASN A 77 -16.00 -40.41 -16.50
C ASN A 77 -14.50 -40.10 -16.73
N PRO A 78 -13.80 -40.82 -17.61
CA PRO A 78 -12.39 -40.53 -17.92
C PRO A 78 -12.12 -39.10 -18.40
N ILE A 79 -13.09 -38.43 -19.02
CA ILE A 79 -12.98 -37.02 -19.42
C ILE A 79 -13.05 -36.09 -18.20
N ILE A 80 -13.97 -36.36 -17.27
CA ILE A 80 -14.09 -35.60 -16.02
C ILE A 80 -12.79 -35.69 -15.23
N GLN A 81 -12.15 -36.87 -15.18
CA GLN A 81 -10.86 -37.03 -14.51
C GLN A 81 -9.78 -36.12 -15.11
N LYS A 82 -9.71 -36.01 -16.43
CA LYS A 82 -8.77 -35.10 -17.11
C LYS A 82 -9.06 -33.62 -16.85
N ILE A 83 -10.34 -33.26 -16.71
CA ILE A 83 -10.72 -31.89 -16.36
C ILE A 83 -10.27 -31.57 -14.94
N LEU A 84 -10.51 -32.47 -13.98
CA LEU A 84 -10.04 -32.30 -12.60
C LEU A 84 -8.51 -32.23 -12.50
N GLU A 85 -7.78 -33.02 -13.29
CA GLU A 85 -6.31 -32.93 -13.38
C GLU A 85 -5.85 -31.54 -13.83
N ILE A 86 -6.56 -30.90 -14.77
CA ILE A 86 -6.27 -29.52 -15.18
C ILE A 86 -6.60 -28.53 -14.06
N LEU A 87 -7.75 -28.70 -13.38
CA LEU A 87 -8.19 -27.81 -12.31
C LEU A 87 -7.29 -27.87 -11.07
N TYR A 88 -6.67 -29.02 -10.81
CA TYR A 88 -5.77 -29.24 -9.66
C TYR A 88 -4.28 -29.13 -10.01
N ALA A 89 -3.94 -28.81 -11.26
CA ALA A 89 -2.58 -28.52 -11.64
C ALA A 89 -2.07 -27.28 -10.89
N THR A 90 -0.88 -27.37 -10.31
CA THR A 90 -0.21 -26.24 -9.68
C THR A 90 0.92 -25.71 -10.58
N GLU A 91 1.02 -24.40 -10.74
CA GLU A 91 2.23 -23.78 -11.28
C GLU A 91 3.24 -23.52 -10.16
N GLU A 92 4.54 -23.55 -10.50
CA GLU A 92 5.63 -23.21 -9.58
C GLU A 92 5.42 -21.77 -9.05
N GLY A 93 5.06 -21.65 -7.77
CA GLY A 93 4.76 -20.36 -7.12
C GLY A 93 3.28 -20.01 -6.96
N PHE A 94 2.35 -20.89 -7.36
CA PHE A 94 0.90 -20.72 -7.14
C PHE A 94 0.28 -21.80 -6.23
N ALA A 95 1.08 -22.78 -5.79
CA ALA A 95 0.65 -23.72 -4.77
C ALA A 95 0.44 -22.97 -3.43
N PRO A 96 -0.71 -23.14 -2.75
CA PRO A 96 -0.81 -22.83 -1.34
C PRO A 96 0.38 -23.49 -0.61
N PRO A 97 1.01 -22.83 0.38
CA PRO A 97 1.91 -23.54 1.28
C PRO A 97 1.16 -24.79 1.73
N GLU A 98 1.76 -25.96 1.49
CA GLU A 98 1.17 -27.27 1.82
C GLU A 98 0.36 -27.12 3.10
N GLU A 99 -0.95 -27.39 3.00
CA GLU A 99 -1.87 -27.31 4.13
C GLU A 99 -1.15 -27.96 5.31
N LEU A 100 -0.82 -27.16 6.33
CA LEU A 100 -0.40 -27.70 7.61
C LEU A 100 -1.48 -28.70 7.96
N GLU A 101 -1.11 -29.99 7.94
CA GLU A 101 -1.91 -31.09 8.44
C GLU A 101 -2.28 -30.73 9.88
N THR A 102 -3.38 -29.99 10.07
CA THR A 102 -4.12 -30.04 11.31
C THR A 102 -4.80 -31.39 11.24
N GLU A 103 -4.04 -32.42 11.61
CA GLU A 103 -4.52 -33.71 12.08
C GLU A 103 -5.55 -33.45 13.18
N ASN A 104 -6.78 -33.13 12.82
CA ASN A 104 -7.91 -33.25 13.72
C ASN A 104 -8.35 -34.72 13.71
N ASN A 105 -7.43 -35.59 14.13
CA ASN A 105 -7.78 -36.94 14.54
C ASN A 105 -8.33 -36.85 15.96
N ASN A 106 -9.65 -36.94 16.05
CA ASN A 106 -10.34 -37.44 17.22
C ASN A 106 -9.59 -38.68 17.76
N HIS A 107 -8.83 -38.52 18.83
CA HIS A 107 -8.56 -39.59 19.79
C HIS A 107 -9.18 -39.18 21.11
N GLU A 108 -10.42 -39.62 21.28
CA GLU A 108 -11.05 -39.80 22.57
C GLU A 108 -10.35 -40.96 23.30
N ALA A 109 -10.25 -40.84 24.62
CA ALA A 109 -9.70 -41.76 25.62
C ALA A 109 -8.17 -41.77 25.81
N GLU A 110 -7.70 -41.22 26.94
CA GLU A 110 -7.39 -42.05 28.11
C GLU A 110 -7.21 -41.20 29.38
N GLU A 111 -7.87 -41.70 30.42
CA GLU A 111 -7.86 -41.33 31.84
C GLU A 111 -6.45 -41.43 32.44
N TYR A 112 -6.00 -40.42 33.22
CA TYR A 112 -5.39 -40.51 34.57
C TYR A 112 -5.04 -39.11 35.12
#